data_AF-A0A9D8FYN8-F1
#
_entry.id   AF-A0A9D8FYN8-F1
#
_cell.length_a   1.000
_cell.length_b   1.000
_cell.length_c   1.000
_cell.angle_alpha   90.00
_cell.angle_beta   90.00
_cell.angle_gamma   90.00
#
_symmetry.space_group_name_H-M   'P 1'
#
loop_
_entity.id
_entity.type
_entity.pdbx_description
1 polymer ?
#
loop_
_entity_poly.entity_id
_entity_poly.type
_entity_poly.pdbx_seq_one_letter_code
_entity_poly.pdbx_strand_id
1 'polypeptide(L)'
;MERKQRSAISNQQSAVSGRWSNLVLALLTMTLAACAPRPIPTMTLATPTSVPSVTPLPTLTRAPTISPTEIPLATPVPFATPTIFGTPFPYDRNPRAILIEADVLGESSARLRDLHVPLFRLYGDGFVIFAGANAPLSTGLDAVVRTGRLSEGEIHNLLAYLNQIAFLNLRDYYEPRPKPADAATAYITVYQTKAKTVRVYAPNHETTPQAFSNALKKILLTTPVDAQTFTPTEGFLQATDAGALTSFSVKDNVIDWTIPAVKLADANTGVTLTGSAYAQLVALRAEKPTATLFREGERAYRVRFEPKLPRAVYLTDALGMILNAPREFSGRVFEIVGRYRGWNLYGEARGTPVTRNDWTIADDGGAMYVTGASVRGLDPGSRADAWTVVRLTARVVYVRLGTSYLEGIRVEILTPETPPSPSAPASPAATATATGVASADAAIAAVQARFPETAKIKKAVPNTIGGTTDIKIFDRGEGWEIAFVEGWGDCMAGCINNRYYYFSIRKDGRLTKVGEYARVFNDATNSYQTSGVPMWGVPR
;
A
#
# COMPACT_ATOMS: atom_id res chain seq x y z
N MET A 1 -4.48 -42.28 57.09
CA MET A 1 -5.87 -41.84 57.37
C MET A 1 -6.31 -41.00 56.20
N GLU A 2 -6.78 -41.67 55.14
CA GLU A 2 -8.19 -41.69 54.67
C GLU A 2 -8.54 -40.45 53.82
N ARG A 3 -8.38 -40.49 52.49
CA ARG A 3 -9.27 -41.03 51.42
C ARG A 3 -10.72 -40.52 51.45
N LYS A 4 -11.13 -40.05 50.26
CA LYS A 4 -12.50 -39.85 49.68
C LYS A 4 -13.14 -38.47 49.88
N GLN A 5 -13.31 -37.73 48.79
CA GLN A 5 -14.56 -37.81 48.00
C GLN A 5 -14.38 -37.18 46.60
N ARG A 6 -14.77 -37.94 45.58
CA ARG A 6 -15.02 -37.50 44.21
C ARG A 6 -16.53 -37.27 44.04
N SER A 7 -16.85 -36.42 43.06
CA SER A 7 -18.01 -36.52 42.15
C SER A 7 -19.34 -35.90 42.59
N ALA A 8 -19.75 -34.84 41.88
CA ALA A 8 -21.08 -34.72 41.27
C ALA A 8 -21.11 -33.53 40.27
N ILE A 9 -20.95 -33.84 38.99
CA ILE A 9 -21.48 -33.07 37.86
C ILE A 9 -22.73 -33.84 37.41
N SER A 10 -23.91 -33.22 37.40
CA SER A 10 -25.02 -33.46 36.46
C SER A 10 -26.29 -32.75 36.93
N ASN A 11 -27.10 -32.30 35.97
CA ASN A 11 -28.50 -31.85 36.04
C ASN A 11 -28.73 -30.33 36.15
N GLN A 12 -28.87 -29.67 34.99
CA GLN A 12 -30.03 -28.83 34.69
C GLN A 12 -30.12 -28.54 33.18
N GLN A 13 -30.76 -29.46 32.46
CA GLN A 13 -31.46 -29.18 31.20
C GLN A 13 -32.82 -29.85 31.31
N SER A 14 -33.89 -29.06 31.33
CA SER A 14 -35.22 -29.32 30.76
C SER A 14 -36.27 -28.40 31.38
N ALA A 15 -37.27 -28.06 30.56
CA ALA A 15 -38.55 -27.41 30.89
C ALA A 15 -38.60 -25.87 30.83
N VAL A 16 -38.79 -25.32 29.62
CA VAL A 16 -39.89 -24.37 29.35
C VAL A 16 -40.33 -24.55 27.89
N SER A 17 -41.31 -25.42 27.66
CA SER A 17 -42.10 -25.44 26.43
C SER A 17 -43.56 -25.64 26.81
N GLY A 18 -44.40 -24.63 26.64
CA GLY A 18 -45.84 -24.80 26.80
C GLY A 18 -46.61 -23.50 26.91
N ARG A 19 -47.57 -23.34 25.98
CA ARG A 19 -48.65 -22.33 25.92
C ARG A 19 -48.09 -20.97 25.44
N TRP A 20 -48.62 -20.33 24.41
CA TRP A 20 -50.00 -19.88 24.24
C TRP A 20 -50.41 -19.90 22.75
N SER A 21 -51.53 -20.56 22.45
CA SER A 21 -52.35 -20.28 21.28
C SER A 21 -53.76 -20.03 21.78
N ASN A 22 -54.31 -18.82 21.56
CA ASN A 22 -55.62 -18.57 20.97
C ASN A 22 -56.14 -17.13 21.20
N LEU A 23 -56.65 -16.57 20.10
CA LEU A 23 -57.65 -15.50 19.96
C LEU A 23 -57.34 -14.10 20.52
N VAL A 24 -57.11 -13.13 19.61
CA VAL A 24 -58.08 -12.03 19.38
C VAL A 24 -58.07 -11.67 17.89
N LEU A 25 -59.23 -11.86 17.27
CA LEU A 25 -59.62 -11.40 15.95
C LEU A 25 -60.00 -9.91 16.07
N ALA A 26 -59.29 -9.01 15.38
CA ALA A 26 -59.74 -7.63 15.21
C ALA A 26 -59.38 -7.13 13.81
N LEU A 27 -60.43 -6.79 13.06
CA LEU A 27 -60.43 -6.14 11.76
C LEU A 27 -59.45 -4.98 11.69
N LEU A 28 -58.59 -4.96 10.68
CA LEU A 28 -58.08 -3.70 10.13
C LEU A 28 -58.24 -3.72 8.61
N THR A 29 -59.22 -2.94 8.17
CA THR A 29 -59.57 -2.57 6.80
C THR A 29 -58.34 -2.10 6.01
N MET A 30 -58.04 -2.83 4.93
CA MET A 30 -57.18 -2.36 3.84
C MET A 30 -57.84 -1.18 3.13
N THR A 31 -57.26 0.02 3.27
CA THR A 31 -57.46 1.11 2.30
C THR A 31 -56.43 0.94 1.19
N LEU A 32 -56.87 0.37 0.06
CA LEU A 32 -56.17 0.46 -1.23
C LEU A 32 -56.25 1.91 -1.71
N ALA A 33 -55.18 2.67 -1.54
CA ALA A 33 -54.99 3.94 -2.24
C ALA A 33 -54.60 3.62 -3.69
N ALA A 34 -55.52 3.88 -4.61
CA ALA A 34 -55.26 3.82 -6.04
C ALA A 34 -54.17 4.84 -6.41
N CYS A 35 -53.02 4.35 -6.87
CA CYS A 35 -52.03 5.19 -7.56
C CYS A 35 -52.67 5.76 -8.83
N ALA A 36 -52.89 7.07 -8.86
CA ALA A 36 -53.19 7.78 -10.09
C ALA A 36 -51.99 7.66 -11.06
N PRO A 37 -52.23 7.46 -12.37
CA PRO A 37 -51.16 7.43 -13.35
C PRO A 37 -50.47 8.80 -13.43
N ARG A 38 -49.14 8.81 -13.27
CA ARG A 38 -48.33 9.99 -13.55
C ARG A 38 -48.45 10.37 -15.03
N PRO A 39 -48.63 11.64 -15.39
CA PRO A 39 -48.60 12.07 -16.79
C PRO A 39 -47.20 11.81 -17.36
N ILE A 40 -47.18 11.08 -18.48
CA ILE A 40 -46.00 10.89 -19.33
C ILE A 40 -45.65 12.27 -19.90
N PRO A 41 -44.40 12.77 -19.76
CA PRO A 41 -43.98 13.96 -20.49
C PRO A 41 -43.99 13.64 -21.99
N THR A 42 -44.90 14.29 -22.71
CA THR A 42 -44.90 14.34 -24.18
C THR A 42 -43.57 14.90 -24.63
N MET A 43 -42.73 14.07 -25.25
CA MET A 43 -41.56 14.58 -25.96
C MET A 43 -42.05 15.25 -27.25
N THR A 44 -41.86 16.57 -27.30
CA THR A 44 -42.01 17.36 -28.52
C THR A 44 -41.01 16.85 -29.56
N LEU A 45 -41.52 16.36 -30.68
CA LEU A 45 -40.75 15.90 -31.83
C LEU A 45 -39.88 17.05 -32.34
N ALA A 46 -38.56 16.86 -32.35
CA ALA A 46 -37.64 17.81 -32.95
C ALA A 46 -37.88 17.84 -34.48
N THR A 47 -38.07 19.05 -34.98
CA THR A 47 -38.18 19.41 -36.41
C THR A 47 -36.97 18.89 -37.20
N PRO A 48 -37.15 18.31 -38.39
CA PRO A 48 -36.03 17.83 -39.20
C PRO A 48 -35.14 19.00 -39.63
N THR A 49 -33.86 18.93 -39.26
CA THR A 49 -32.81 19.81 -39.78
C THR A 49 -32.64 19.57 -41.27
N SER A 50 -32.74 20.65 -42.05
CA SER A 50 -32.54 20.67 -43.50
C SER A 50 -31.14 20.19 -43.89
N VAL A 51 -31.10 19.35 -44.93
CA VAL A 51 -29.91 18.86 -45.63
C VAL A 51 -29.05 20.05 -46.11
N PRO A 52 -27.73 20.10 -45.83
CA PRO A 52 -26.87 21.10 -46.44
C PRO A 52 -26.63 20.78 -47.93
N SER A 53 -26.93 21.77 -48.76
CA SER A 53 -26.66 21.81 -50.19
C SER A 53 -25.15 21.76 -50.45
N VAL A 54 -24.74 20.85 -51.34
CA VAL A 54 -23.37 20.72 -51.84
C VAL A 54 -23.00 22.02 -52.55
N THR A 55 -22.02 22.74 -52.01
CA THR A 55 -21.40 23.92 -52.63
C THR A 55 -20.10 23.46 -53.32
N PRO A 56 -19.85 23.86 -54.58
CA PRO A 56 -18.68 23.39 -55.31
C PRO A 56 -17.36 23.92 -54.74
N LEU A 57 -16.35 23.05 -54.82
CA LEU A 57 -14.98 23.23 -54.42
C LEU A 57 -14.35 24.50 -55.06
N PRO A 58 -13.90 25.50 -54.28
CA PRO A 58 -13.12 26.60 -54.83
C PRO A 58 -11.70 26.14 -55.18
N THR A 59 -11.30 26.48 -56.40
CA THR A 59 -9.94 26.35 -56.95
C THR A 59 -8.90 26.97 -56.02
N LEU A 60 -7.87 26.20 -55.66
CA LEU A 60 -6.74 26.66 -54.86
C LEU A 60 -5.94 27.74 -55.61
N THR A 61 -6.10 29.01 -55.21
CA THR A 61 -5.16 30.08 -55.56
C THR A 61 -3.96 30.01 -54.61
N ARG A 62 -2.76 29.92 -55.19
CA ARG A 62 -1.47 29.83 -54.49
C ARG A 62 -1.25 31.08 -53.61
N ALA A 63 -1.20 30.88 -52.29
CA ALA A 63 -0.89 31.95 -51.33
C ALA A 63 0.58 32.40 -51.48
N PRO A 64 0.89 33.71 -51.37
CA PRO A 64 2.25 34.20 -51.39
C PRO A 64 3.01 33.78 -50.13
N THR A 65 4.25 33.35 -50.31
CA THR A 65 5.21 33.06 -49.24
C THR A 65 5.45 34.32 -48.41
N ILE A 66 4.96 34.34 -47.17
CA ILE A 66 5.24 35.38 -46.18
C ILE A 66 6.45 34.92 -45.37
N SER A 67 7.51 35.73 -45.37
CA SER A 67 8.70 35.51 -44.51
C SER A 67 8.30 35.55 -43.03
N PRO A 68 8.86 34.67 -42.18
CA PRO A 68 8.51 34.62 -40.76
C PRO A 68 8.94 35.90 -40.06
N THR A 69 7.97 36.67 -39.56
CA THR A 69 8.19 37.73 -38.58
C THR A 69 8.44 37.08 -37.22
N GLU A 70 9.60 37.34 -36.63
CA GLU A 70 9.95 36.89 -35.27
C GLU A 70 8.91 37.41 -34.27
N ILE A 71 8.12 36.49 -33.70
CA ILE A 71 7.22 36.81 -32.60
C ILE A 71 8.09 36.96 -31.35
N PRO A 72 8.06 38.10 -30.64
CA PRO A 72 8.84 38.27 -29.42
C PRO A 72 8.46 37.21 -28.40
N LEU A 73 9.45 36.45 -27.94
CA LEU A 73 9.32 35.41 -26.93
C LEU A 73 8.78 36.05 -25.65
N ALA A 74 7.54 35.73 -25.27
CA ALA A 74 6.92 36.28 -24.07
C ALA A 74 7.76 35.92 -22.84
N THR A 75 8.28 36.93 -22.14
CA THR A 75 9.00 36.76 -20.88
C THR A 75 8.09 36.06 -19.88
N PRO A 76 8.49 34.90 -19.30
CA PRO A 76 7.67 34.22 -18.31
C PRO A 76 7.44 35.13 -17.10
N VAL A 77 6.17 35.41 -16.81
CA VAL A 77 5.79 36.16 -15.60
C VAL A 77 6.13 35.29 -14.39
N PRO A 78 6.90 35.78 -13.40
CA PRO A 78 7.24 35.00 -12.22
C PRO A 78 5.95 34.61 -11.46
N PHE A 79 5.75 33.32 -11.21
CA PHE A 79 4.68 32.83 -10.36
C PHE A 79 4.89 33.38 -8.94
N ALA A 80 3.90 34.10 -8.41
CA ALA A 80 3.94 34.61 -7.04
C ALA A 80 4.09 33.42 -6.07
N THR A 81 5.14 33.45 -5.25
CA THR A 81 5.30 32.46 -4.18
C THR A 81 4.18 32.67 -3.16
N PRO A 82 3.37 31.64 -2.84
CA PRO A 82 2.27 31.80 -1.90
C PRO A 82 2.82 32.13 -0.50
N THR A 83 2.42 33.28 0.04
CA THR A 83 2.75 33.68 1.42
C THR A 83 2.08 32.72 2.39
N ILE A 84 2.88 32.00 3.18
CA ILE A 84 2.39 31.12 4.24
C ILE A 84 1.95 32.00 5.43
N PHE A 85 0.65 32.07 5.70
CA PHE A 85 0.12 32.76 6.88
C PHE A 85 0.00 31.78 8.06
N GLY A 86 0.84 31.95 9.09
CA GLY A 86 0.75 31.22 10.37
C GLY A 86 1.98 30.38 10.72
N THR A 87 2.05 29.94 11.98
CA THR A 87 3.07 28.97 12.43
C THR A 87 2.89 27.64 11.68
N PRO A 88 3.96 27.07 11.11
CA PRO A 88 3.88 25.79 10.40
C PRO A 88 3.25 24.71 11.27
N PHE A 89 2.21 24.03 10.76
CA PHE A 89 1.64 22.87 11.43
C PHE A 89 2.66 21.73 11.47
N PRO A 90 3.04 21.18 12.63
CA PRO A 90 3.92 20.03 12.69
C PRO A 90 3.19 18.80 12.14
N TYR A 91 3.81 18.11 11.19
CA TYR A 91 3.35 16.82 10.69
C TYR A 91 4.54 15.90 10.42
N ASP A 92 4.29 14.59 10.40
CA ASP A 92 5.30 13.61 10.06
C ASP A 92 5.61 13.68 8.57
N ARG A 93 6.87 13.99 8.24
CA ARG A 93 7.34 14.05 6.85
C ARG A 93 7.74 12.68 6.32
N ASN A 94 7.56 11.58 7.05
CA ASN A 94 7.85 10.24 6.54
C ASN A 94 7.00 9.97 5.28
N PRO A 95 7.57 9.50 4.15
CA PRO A 95 6.78 9.15 2.96
C PRO A 95 5.69 8.10 3.27
N ARG A 96 5.88 7.27 4.30
CA ARG A 96 4.92 6.26 4.73
C ARG A 96 3.80 6.84 5.60
N ALA A 97 4.03 7.99 6.22
CA ALA A 97 3.01 8.62 7.05
C ALA A 97 1.89 9.11 6.13
N ILE A 98 0.72 8.48 6.24
CA ILE A 98 -0.49 9.07 5.68
C ILE A 98 -0.76 10.32 6.50
N LEU A 99 -0.94 11.47 5.85
CA LEU A 99 -1.24 12.74 6.48
C LEU A 99 -2.74 13.02 6.45
N ILE A 100 -3.36 12.84 5.29
CA ILE A 100 -4.81 12.97 5.11
C ILE A 100 -5.30 11.81 4.25
N GLU A 101 -6.40 11.19 4.66
CA GLU A 101 -7.16 10.27 3.84
C GLU A 101 -8.63 10.67 3.87
N ALA A 102 -9.26 10.81 2.71
CA ALA A 102 -10.68 11.07 2.57
C ALA A 102 -11.30 10.04 1.62
N ASP A 103 -12.50 9.56 1.98
CA ASP A 103 -13.14 8.50 1.24
C ASP A 103 -14.65 8.38 1.48
N VAL A 104 -15.30 7.53 0.68
CA VAL A 104 -16.71 7.15 0.81
C VAL A 104 -16.85 5.63 0.76
N LEU A 105 -17.34 5.05 1.85
CA LEU A 105 -17.62 3.62 1.99
C LEU A 105 -19.12 3.34 1.87
N GLY A 106 -19.49 2.29 1.15
CA GLY A 106 -20.80 1.66 1.29
C GLY A 106 -20.93 0.96 2.66
N GLU A 107 -22.16 0.72 3.12
CA GLU A 107 -22.46 0.19 4.46
C GLU A 107 -21.83 -1.18 4.81
N SER A 108 -21.24 -1.92 3.86
CA SER A 108 -20.89 -3.35 4.06
C SER A 108 -19.40 -3.71 4.09
N SER A 109 -18.44 -2.77 3.95
CA SER A 109 -17.03 -3.12 3.70
C SER A 109 -16.02 -2.53 4.71
N ALA A 110 -16.24 -2.72 6.01
CA ALA A 110 -15.29 -2.30 7.05
C ALA A 110 -13.90 -2.97 6.98
N ARG A 111 -13.69 -4.01 6.14
CA ARG A 111 -12.47 -4.84 6.14
C ARG A 111 -11.36 -4.46 5.15
N LEU A 112 -11.51 -3.43 4.31
CA LEU A 112 -10.72 -3.35 3.07
C LEU A 112 -10.06 -1.99 2.79
N ARG A 113 -9.62 -1.25 3.82
CA ARG A 113 -9.04 0.11 3.67
C ARG A 113 -7.75 0.18 2.83
N ASP A 114 -6.98 -0.90 2.80
CA ASP A 114 -5.67 -0.90 2.13
C ASP A 114 -5.76 -1.20 0.62
N LEU A 115 -6.97 -1.44 0.12
CA LEU A 115 -7.18 -2.28 -1.05
C LEU A 115 -8.13 -1.69 -2.10
N HIS A 116 -8.56 -0.44 -1.93
CA HIS A 116 -9.27 0.33 -2.95
C HIS A 116 -8.57 1.67 -3.21
N VAL A 117 -8.88 2.31 -4.34
CA VAL A 117 -8.36 3.64 -4.67
C VAL A 117 -9.08 4.66 -3.80
N PRO A 118 -8.37 5.36 -2.89
CA PRO A 118 -9.02 6.37 -2.08
C PRO A 118 -9.46 7.55 -2.94
N LEU A 119 -10.55 8.20 -2.55
CA LEU A 119 -10.92 9.47 -3.18
C LEU A 119 -9.78 10.47 -3.10
N PHE A 120 -9.09 10.52 -1.96
CA PHE A 120 -7.89 11.31 -1.77
C PHE A 120 -7.02 10.72 -0.65
N ARG A 121 -5.73 10.55 -0.90
CA ARG A 121 -4.73 10.20 0.11
C ARG A 121 -3.47 11.03 -0.11
N LEU A 122 -3.10 11.81 0.89
CA LEU A 122 -1.87 12.61 0.96
C LEU A 122 -0.91 11.96 1.95
N TYR A 123 0.33 11.78 1.54
CA TYR A 123 1.43 11.28 2.36
C TYR A 123 2.29 12.43 2.92
N GLY A 124 3.09 12.15 3.94
CA GLY A 124 3.94 13.11 4.64
C GLY A 124 5.03 13.73 3.78
N ASP A 125 5.40 13.10 2.67
CA ASP A 125 6.34 13.66 1.69
C ASP A 125 5.66 14.49 0.59
N GLY A 126 4.35 14.75 0.72
CA GLY A 126 3.56 15.50 -0.24
C GLY A 126 3.01 14.67 -1.39
N PHE A 127 3.38 13.38 -1.52
CA PHE A 127 2.80 12.53 -2.54
C PHE A 127 1.29 12.39 -2.35
N VAL A 128 0.52 12.48 -3.44
CA VAL A 128 -0.94 12.34 -3.42
C VAL A 128 -1.35 11.25 -4.39
N ILE A 129 -2.28 10.41 -3.95
CA ILE A 129 -3.05 9.50 -4.80
C ILE A 129 -4.51 9.90 -4.66
N PHE A 130 -5.21 10.09 -5.76
CA PHE A 130 -6.61 10.49 -5.73
C PHE A 130 -7.37 9.96 -6.95
N ALA A 131 -8.67 9.72 -6.77
CA ALA A 131 -9.55 9.34 -7.86
C ALA A 131 -9.92 10.57 -8.69
N GLY A 132 -9.84 10.47 -10.02
CA GLY A 132 -10.33 11.49 -10.94
C GLY A 132 -11.84 11.67 -10.89
N ALA A 133 -12.33 12.80 -11.39
CA ALA A 133 -13.76 13.09 -11.48
C ALA A 133 -14.49 12.01 -12.30
N ASN A 134 -15.70 11.64 -11.87
CA ASN A 134 -16.62 10.69 -12.52
C ASN A 134 -16.27 9.18 -12.41
N ALA A 135 -15.39 8.81 -11.49
CA ALA A 135 -15.15 7.41 -11.14
C ALA A 135 -16.33 6.82 -10.33
N PRO A 136 -17.04 5.78 -10.82
CA PRO A 136 -17.87 4.96 -9.96
C PRO A 136 -17.01 4.35 -8.84
N LEU A 137 -17.27 4.71 -7.58
CA LEU A 137 -16.41 4.38 -6.42
C LEU A 137 -16.47 2.90 -5.99
N SER A 138 -17.08 2.02 -6.79
CA SER A 138 -17.47 0.69 -6.34
C SER A 138 -16.32 -0.32 -6.32
N THR A 139 -15.22 -0.11 -7.06
CA THR A 139 -14.13 -1.11 -7.19
C THR A 139 -12.71 -0.57 -7.23
N GLY A 140 -12.50 0.72 -7.42
CA GLY A 140 -11.16 1.30 -7.62
C GLY A 140 -10.59 1.11 -9.03
N LEU A 141 -11.24 0.36 -9.93
CA LEU A 141 -10.83 0.26 -11.34
C LEU A 141 -11.59 1.20 -12.27
N ASP A 142 -12.83 1.50 -11.91
CA ASP A 142 -13.66 2.44 -12.67
C ASP A 142 -13.18 3.89 -12.47
N ALA A 143 -12.22 4.09 -11.56
CA ALA A 143 -11.58 5.36 -11.30
C ALA A 143 -10.33 5.56 -12.15
N VAL A 144 -10.27 6.71 -12.84
CA VAL A 144 -8.99 7.23 -13.33
C VAL A 144 -8.15 7.58 -12.11
N VAL A 145 -7.15 6.76 -11.80
CA VAL A 145 -6.21 7.05 -10.72
C VAL A 145 -5.33 8.19 -11.16
N ARG A 146 -5.18 9.21 -10.31
CA ARG A 146 -4.22 10.30 -10.52
C ARG A 146 -3.24 10.35 -9.36
N THR A 147 -2.04 10.79 -9.69
CA THR A 147 -0.94 10.96 -8.73
C THR A 147 -0.24 12.28 -8.96
N GLY A 148 0.28 12.89 -7.92
CA GLY A 148 1.12 14.09 -8.00
C GLY A 148 1.77 14.40 -6.66
N ARG A 149 2.37 15.57 -6.51
CA ARG A 149 2.95 16.05 -5.27
C ARG A 149 2.46 17.45 -4.90
N LEU A 150 2.00 17.59 -3.67
CA LEU A 150 1.80 18.91 -3.07
C LEU A 150 3.15 19.44 -2.56
N SER A 151 3.39 20.72 -2.82
CA SER A 151 4.46 21.47 -2.17
C SER A 151 4.21 21.59 -0.66
N GLU A 152 5.26 21.84 0.11
CA GLU A 152 5.15 22.04 1.57
C GLU A 152 4.17 23.17 1.92
N GLY A 153 4.14 24.24 1.12
CA GLY A 153 3.19 25.34 1.30
C GLY A 153 1.73 24.91 1.06
N GLU A 154 1.46 24.08 0.06
CA GLU A 154 0.12 23.54 -0.20
C GLU A 154 -0.35 22.60 0.92
N ILE A 155 0.54 21.76 1.45
CA ILE A 155 0.26 20.89 2.59
C ILE A 155 -0.11 21.74 3.81
N HIS A 156 0.70 22.76 4.14
CA HIS A 156 0.41 23.65 5.26
C HIS A 156 -0.90 24.40 5.09
N ASN A 157 -1.20 24.91 3.89
CA ASN A 157 -2.45 25.58 3.60
C ASN A 157 -3.67 24.66 3.78
N LEU A 158 -3.54 23.39 3.37
CA LEU A 158 -4.60 22.40 3.55
C LEU A 158 -4.83 22.08 5.04
N LEU A 159 -3.77 21.85 5.81
CA LEU A 159 -3.88 21.60 7.25
C LEU A 159 -4.41 22.82 8.02
N ALA A 160 -3.94 24.02 7.68
CA ALA A 160 -4.41 25.27 8.27
C ALA A 160 -5.90 25.48 8.01
N TYR A 161 -6.37 25.19 6.79
CA TYR A 161 -7.78 25.26 6.45
C TYR A 161 -8.63 24.30 7.30
N LEU A 162 -8.19 23.04 7.47
CA LEU A 162 -8.91 22.07 8.30
C LEU A 162 -9.00 22.52 9.76
N ASN A 163 -7.94 23.13 10.29
CA ASN A 163 -7.96 23.74 11.62
C ASN A 163 -8.91 24.94 11.69
N GLN A 164 -8.88 25.84 10.70
CA GLN A 164 -9.71 27.04 10.63
C GLN A 164 -11.21 26.74 10.66
N ILE A 165 -11.65 25.69 9.96
CA ILE A 165 -13.06 25.27 9.96
C ILE A 165 -13.43 24.39 11.16
N ALA A 166 -12.55 24.27 12.15
CA ALA A 166 -12.72 23.46 13.35
C ALA A 166 -13.02 21.98 13.07
N PHE A 167 -12.50 21.42 11.96
CA PHE A 167 -12.69 20.01 11.61
C PHE A 167 -12.20 19.09 12.74
N LEU A 168 -11.06 19.42 13.35
CA LEU A 168 -10.46 18.64 14.44
C LEU A 168 -11.34 18.59 15.71
N ASN A 169 -12.30 19.50 15.86
CA ASN A 169 -13.22 19.57 17.00
C ASN A 169 -14.54 18.81 16.76
N LEU A 170 -14.76 18.28 15.56
CA LEU A 170 -15.96 17.50 15.27
C LEU A 170 -15.99 16.20 16.07
N ARG A 171 -17.19 15.66 16.33
CA ARG A 171 -17.35 14.29 16.84
C ARG A 171 -16.82 13.26 15.83
N ASP A 172 -16.50 12.07 16.32
CA ASP A 172 -15.94 11.02 15.45
C ASP A 172 -16.99 10.40 14.50
N TYR A 173 -18.28 10.52 14.83
CA TYR A 173 -19.38 9.95 14.06
C TYR A 173 -20.63 10.83 14.07
N TYR A 174 -21.26 10.96 12.91
CA TYR A 174 -22.57 11.60 12.72
C TYR A 174 -23.50 10.70 11.90
N GLU A 175 -24.72 10.55 12.38
CA GLU A 175 -25.77 9.76 11.74
C GLU A 175 -27.11 10.51 11.85
N PRO A 176 -27.79 10.79 10.71
CA PRO A 176 -29.09 11.42 10.70
C PRO A 176 -30.17 10.52 11.32
N ARG A 177 -31.21 11.16 11.89
CA ARG A 177 -32.41 10.48 12.39
C ARG A 177 -33.66 11.13 11.78
N PRO A 178 -34.50 10.39 11.04
CA PRO A 178 -34.38 8.96 10.72
C PRO A 178 -33.19 8.65 9.80
N LYS A 179 -32.66 7.42 9.89
CA LYS A 179 -31.54 6.96 9.05
C LYS A 179 -32.06 6.71 7.62
N PRO A 180 -31.56 7.42 6.59
CA PRO A 180 -31.90 7.09 5.20
C PRO A 180 -31.46 5.67 4.88
N ALA A 181 -32.27 4.91 4.14
CA ALA A 181 -31.83 3.61 3.65
C ALA A 181 -30.75 3.79 2.57
N ASP A 182 -29.79 2.87 2.51
CA ASP A 182 -28.80 2.75 1.44
C ASP A 182 -27.89 3.98 1.22
N ALA A 183 -27.73 4.85 2.23
CA ALA A 183 -26.82 5.98 2.12
C ALA A 183 -25.36 5.54 2.35
N ALA A 184 -24.43 6.19 1.65
CA ALA A 184 -23.01 5.95 1.85
C ALA A 184 -22.49 6.63 3.13
N THR A 185 -21.38 6.14 3.67
CA THR A 185 -20.64 6.76 4.77
C THR A 185 -19.36 7.40 4.24
N ALA A 186 -19.24 8.72 4.33
CA ALA A 186 -17.97 9.39 4.06
C ALA A 186 -17.10 9.43 5.32
N TYR A 187 -15.78 9.47 5.14
CA TYR A 187 -14.86 9.76 6.23
C TYR A 187 -13.68 10.61 5.79
N ILE A 188 -13.11 11.32 6.76
CA ILE A 188 -11.83 11.99 6.64
C ILE A 188 -11.00 11.59 7.86
N THR A 189 -9.78 11.13 7.64
CA THR A 189 -8.78 10.91 8.68
C THR A 189 -7.61 11.87 8.48
N VAL A 190 -7.28 12.63 9.52
CA VAL A 190 -6.11 13.51 9.56
C VAL A 190 -5.14 12.97 10.59
N TYR A 191 -3.91 12.66 10.16
CA TYR A 191 -2.85 12.12 11.01
C TYR A 191 -1.86 13.24 11.35
N GLN A 192 -1.98 13.78 12.56
CA GLN A 192 -0.99 14.70 13.14
C GLN A 192 -0.23 13.97 14.24
N THR A 193 0.03 14.61 15.38
CA THR A 193 0.51 13.94 16.61
C THR A 193 -0.46 12.86 17.11
N LYS A 194 -1.75 13.03 16.82
CA LYS A 194 -2.81 12.03 17.03
C LYS A 194 -3.69 11.97 15.79
N ALA A 195 -4.11 10.76 15.40
CA ALA A 195 -5.07 10.59 14.31
C ALA A 195 -6.47 11.06 14.74
N LYS A 196 -7.11 11.87 13.90
CA LYS A 196 -8.50 12.29 14.02
C LYS A 196 -9.30 11.77 12.84
N THR A 197 -10.24 10.86 13.10
CA THR A 197 -11.18 10.35 12.09
C THR A 197 -12.58 10.88 12.37
N VAL A 198 -13.19 11.50 11.36
CA VAL A 198 -14.61 11.90 11.39
C VAL A 198 -15.34 11.11 10.32
N ARG A 199 -16.44 10.46 10.69
CA ARG A 199 -17.31 9.68 9.80
C ARG A 199 -18.70 10.32 9.76
N VAL A 200 -19.28 10.42 8.57
CA VAL A 200 -20.63 10.93 8.37
C VAL A 200 -21.42 9.96 7.51
N TYR A 201 -22.51 9.42 8.07
CA TYR A 201 -23.50 8.68 7.30
C TYR A 201 -24.37 9.64 6.50
N ALA A 202 -24.58 9.36 5.22
CA ALA A 202 -25.27 10.24 4.27
C ALA A 202 -24.61 11.64 4.22
N PRO A 203 -23.39 11.79 3.66
CA PRO A 203 -22.63 13.05 3.67
C PRO A 203 -23.31 14.24 2.98
N ASN A 204 -24.38 13.99 2.22
CA ASN A 204 -25.20 15.00 1.55
C ASN A 204 -26.49 15.33 2.33
N HIS A 205 -26.71 14.73 3.50
CA HIS A 205 -27.88 15.01 4.35
C HIS A 205 -27.76 16.40 5.00
N GLU A 206 -28.88 17.09 5.17
CA GLU A 206 -28.95 18.46 5.73
C GLU A 206 -28.37 18.59 7.15
N THR A 207 -28.36 17.50 7.91
CA THR A 207 -27.76 17.45 9.26
C THR A 207 -26.26 17.20 9.27
N THR A 208 -25.63 17.08 8.09
CA THR A 208 -24.17 16.91 8.00
C THR A 208 -23.49 18.18 8.52
N PRO A 209 -22.51 18.06 9.44
CA PRO A 209 -21.78 19.24 9.91
C PRO A 209 -21.14 19.99 8.73
N GLN A 210 -21.44 21.28 8.59
CA GLN A 210 -20.93 22.09 7.47
C GLN A 210 -19.40 22.06 7.38
N ALA A 211 -18.70 22.00 8.52
CA ALA A 211 -17.24 21.85 8.58
C ALA A 211 -16.75 20.53 7.93
N PHE A 212 -17.50 19.43 8.07
CA PHE A 212 -17.17 18.18 7.39
C PHE A 212 -17.33 18.32 5.87
N SER A 213 -18.47 18.85 5.40
CA SER A 213 -18.72 19.05 3.97
C SER A 213 -17.69 19.99 3.33
N ASN A 214 -17.32 21.05 4.04
CA ASN A 214 -16.28 22.00 3.61
C ASN A 214 -14.90 21.33 3.57
N ALA A 215 -14.54 20.54 4.59
CA ALA A 215 -13.30 19.77 4.62
C ALA A 215 -13.21 18.81 3.43
N LEU A 216 -14.24 17.99 3.23
CA LEU A 216 -14.30 17.00 2.16
C LEU A 216 -14.18 17.68 0.80
N LYS A 217 -14.98 18.72 0.56
CA LYS A 217 -14.92 19.50 -0.68
C LYS A 217 -13.54 20.10 -0.93
N LYS A 218 -12.91 20.69 0.09
CA LYS A 218 -11.57 21.28 -0.06
C LYS A 218 -10.53 20.21 -0.41
N ILE A 219 -10.54 19.08 0.30
CA ILE A 219 -9.63 17.96 0.06
C ILE A 219 -9.79 17.42 -1.37
N LEU A 220 -11.03 17.17 -1.80
CA LEU A 220 -11.30 16.63 -3.14
C LEU A 220 -11.01 17.62 -4.28
N LEU A 221 -11.00 18.93 -4.00
CA LEU A 221 -10.59 19.96 -4.95
C LEU A 221 -9.08 20.21 -4.96
N THR A 222 -8.32 19.66 -4.01
CA THR A 222 -6.87 19.78 -3.99
C THR A 222 -6.28 18.88 -5.08
N THR A 223 -5.81 19.51 -6.17
CA THR A 223 -5.14 18.83 -7.28
C THR A 223 -3.71 19.34 -7.36
N PRO A 224 -2.69 18.46 -7.22
CA PRO A 224 -1.30 18.83 -7.46
C PRO A 224 -1.09 19.44 -8.85
N VAL A 225 -0.20 20.43 -8.97
CA VAL A 225 0.13 21.05 -10.26
C VAL A 225 0.76 20.08 -11.26
N ASP A 226 1.42 19.04 -10.76
CA ASP A 226 2.05 17.94 -11.50
C ASP A 226 1.18 16.68 -11.61
N ALA A 227 -0.13 16.81 -11.34
CA ALA A 227 -1.03 15.66 -11.29
C ALA A 227 -1.16 14.94 -12.64
N GLN A 228 -0.62 13.72 -12.71
CA GLN A 228 -0.67 12.83 -13.87
C GLN A 228 -1.64 11.67 -13.66
N THR A 229 -2.19 11.14 -14.76
CA THR A 229 -2.92 9.87 -14.73
C THR A 229 -1.94 8.73 -14.47
N PHE A 230 -2.27 7.87 -13.52
CA PHE A 230 -1.54 6.65 -13.23
C PHE A 230 -2.31 5.45 -13.80
N THR A 231 -1.66 4.71 -14.69
CA THR A 231 -2.17 3.43 -15.19
C THR A 231 -1.39 2.32 -14.48
N PRO A 232 -1.99 1.62 -13.51
CA PRO A 232 -1.30 0.51 -12.86
C PRO A 232 -0.99 -0.57 -13.90
N THR A 233 0.17 -1.21 -13.76
CA THR A 233 0.66 -2.29 -14.65
C THR A 233 0.65 -3.66 -13.95
N GLU A 234 0.34 -3.66 -12.66
CA GLU A 234 0.25 -4.83 -11.80
C GLU A 234 -0.82 -4.60 -10.72
N GLY A 235 -1.35 -5.68 -10.17
CA GLY A 235 -2.43 -5.64 -9.20
C GLY A 235 -2.66 -7.00 -8.54
N PHE A 236 -3.55 -7.02 -7.57
CA PHE A 236 -3.90 -8.21 -6.81
C PHE A 236 -5.33 -8.64 -7.16
N LEU A 237 -5.48 -9.87 -7.61
CA LEU A 237 -6.77 -10.50 -7.89
C LEU A 237 -7.13 -11.42 -6.75
N GLN A 238 -8.34 -11.30 -6.20
CA GLN A 238 -8.91 -12.25 -5.26
C GLN A 238 -10.24 -12.78 -5.79
N ALA A 239 -10.46 -14.09 -5.72
CA ALA A 239 -11.69 -14.73 -6.15
C ALA A 239 -12.35 -15.45 -4.96
N THR A 240 -13.61 -15.14 -4.67
CA THR A 240 -14.40 -15.84 -3.66
C THR A 240 -15.38 -16.76 -4.35
N ASP A 241 -15.33 -18.05 -4.05
CA ASP A 241 -16.29 -19.04 -4.53
C ASP A 241 -17.71 -18.66 -4.06
N ALA A 242 -18.59 -18.40 -5.02
CA ALA A 242 -19.97 -18.02 -4.77
C ALA A 242 -20.91 -19.23 -4.75
N GLY A 243 -20.44 -20.41 -5.18
CA GLY A 243 -21.21 -21.64 -5.23
C GLY A 243 -21.20 -22.32 -6.61
N ALA A 244 -21.95 -23.42 -6.70
CA ALA A 244 -22.17 -24.12 -7.96
C ALA A 244 -23.04 -23.29 -8.91
N LEU A 245 -22.80 -23.36 -10.22
CA LEU A 245 -23.59 -22.62 -11.23
C LEU A 245 -25.08 -22.92 -11.18
N THR A 246 -25.47 -24.13 -10.75
CA THR A 246 -26.88 -24.53 -10.58
C THR A 246 -27.61 -23.73 -9.50
N SER A 247 -26.88 -23.03 -8.63
CA SER A 247 -27.44 -22.13 -7.62
C SER A 247 -27.78 -20.75 -8.17
N PHE A 248 -27.41 -20.45 -9.42
CA PHE A 248 -27.61 -19.16 -10.07
C PHE A 248 -28.59 -19.29 -11.24
N SER A 249 -29.38 -18.24 -11.42
CA SER A 249 -30.33 -18.10 -12.52
C SER A 249 -29.76 -17.21 -13.62
N VAL A 250 -30.47 -17.14 -14.76
CA VAL A 250 -30.14 -16.23 -15.87
C VAL A 250 -30.11 -14.75 -15.43
N LYS A 251 -30.77 -14.41 -14.31
CA LYS A 251 -30.80 -13.04 -13.78
C LYS A 251 -29.54 -12.63 -13.03
N ASP A 252 -28.68 -13.58 -12.64
CA ASP A 252 -27.53 -13.33 -11.78
C ASP A 252 -26.26 -12.85 -12.52
N ASN A 253 -26.37 -12.57 -13.83
CA ASN A 253 -25.30 -12.05 -14.69
C ASN A 253 -23.95 -12.78 -14.50
N VAL A 254 -23.98 -14.09 -14.71
CA VAL A 254 -22.78 -14.94 -14.66
C VAL A 254 -22.14 -14.99 -16.05
N ILE A 255 -20.87 -14.63 -16.16
CA ILE A 255 -20.10 -14.63 -17.42
C ILE A 255 -18.90 -15.54 -17.36
N ASP A 256 -18.39 -15.99 -18.50
CA ASP A 256 -17.15 -16.79 -18.54
C ASP A 256 -15.92 -16.01 -18.09
N TRP A 257 -15.08 -16.67 -17.29
CA TRP A 257 -13.73 -16.20 -17.03
C TRP A 257 -12.85 -16.41 -18.27
N THR A 258 -12.28 -15.33 -18.80
CA THR A 258 -11.57 -15.33 -20.09
C THR A 258 -10.05 -15.14 -19.97
N ILE A 259 -9.50 -15.12 -18.75
CA ILE A 259 -8.07 -14.86 -18.51
C ILE A 259 -7.36 -16.20 -18.23
N PRO A 260 -6.81 -16.89 -19.24
CA PRO A 260 -6.33 -18.27 -19.09
C PRO A 260 -5.10 -18.39 -18.19
N ALA A 261 -4.37 -17.30 -17.97
CA ALA A 261 -3.16 -17.27 -17.14
C ALA A 261 -3.47 -17.43 -15.64
N VAL A 262 -4.74 -17.34 -15.23
CA VAL A 262 -5.15 -17.30 -13.83
C VAL A 262 -6.35 -18.21 -13.64
N LYS A 263 -6.25 -19.18 -12.73
CA LYS A 263 -7.41 -19.94 -12.27
C LYS A 263 -8.07 -19.24 -11.10
N LEU A 264 -9.38 -19.04 -11.15
CA LEU A 264 -10.12 -18.40 -10.07
C LEU A 264 -10.08 -19.22 -8.78
N ALA A 265 -10.07 -20.56 -8.88
CA ALA A 265 -9.88 -21.43 -7.73
C ALA A 265 -8.56 -21.17 -6.97
N ASP A 266 -7.50 -20.81 -7.69
CA ASP A 266 -6.16 -20.56 -7.12
C ASP A 266 -6.03 -19.13 -6.54
N ALA A 267 -6.98 -18.24 -6.85
CA ALA A 267 -6.98 -16.85 -6.42
C ALA A 267 -7.78 -16.61 -5.12
N ASN A 268 -8.11 -17.63 -4.33
CA ASN A 268 -8.91 -17.48 -3.10
C ASN A 268 -8.22 -16.68 -1.98
N THR A 269 -6.91 -16.89 -1.82
CA THR A 269 -6.02 -16.08 -0.98
C THR A 269 -5.46 -14.87 -1.72
N GLY A 270 -5.79 -14.77 -3.01
CA GLY A 270 -5.38 -13.77 -3.96
C GLY A 270 -4.03 -14.03 -4.65
N VAL A 271 -3.89 -13.49 -5.84
CA VAL A 271 -2.77 -13.68 -6.76
C VAL A 271 -2.35 -12.35 -7.36
N THR A 272 -1.05 -12.10 -7.44
CA THR A 272 -0.50 -10.93 -8.11
C THR A 272 -0.53 -11.15 -9.62
N LEU A 273 -1.13 -10.20 -10.34
CA LEU A 273 -1.16 -10.17 -11.80
C LEU A 273 -0.24 -9.07 -12.31
N THR A 274 0.53 -9.39 -13.33
CA THR A 274 1.40 -8.44 -14.05
C THR A 274 1.22 -8.62 -15.56
N GLY A 275 1.70 -7.65 -16.36
CA GLY A 275 1.82 -7.79 -17.81
C GLY A 275 0.49 -8.05 -18.53
N SER A 276 0.44 -9.07 -19.39
CA SER A 276 -0.72 -9.35 -20.24
C SER A 276 -1.95 -9.80 -19.45
N ALA A 277 -1.79 -10.62 -18.41
CA ALA A 277 -2.89 -11.07 -17.55
C ALA A 277 -3.57 -9.88 -16.84
N TYR A 278 -2.74 -8.94 -16.38
CA TYR A 278 -3.23 -7.70 -15.78
C TYR A 278 -4.02 -6.85 -16.81
N ALA A 279 -3.47 -6.64 -18.01
CA ALA A 279 -4.13 -5.86 -19.05
C ALA A 279 -5.49 -6.47 -19.48
N GLN A 280 -5.55 -7.80 -19.59
CA GLN A 280 -6.81 -8.53 -19.87
C GLN A 280 -7.85 -8.31 -18.77
N LEU A 281 -7.43 -8.30 -17.51
CA LEU A 281 -8.34 -8.05 -16.39
C LEU A 281 -8.88 -6.63 -16.37
N VAL A 282 -8.03 -5.64 -16.66
CA VAL A 282 -8.47 -4.25 -16.78
C VAL A 282 -9.50 -4.11 -17.90
N ALA A 283 -9.26 -4.73 -19.07
CA ALA A 283 -10.20 -4.73 -20.18
C ALA A 283 -11.53 -5.42 -19.82
N LEU A 284 -11.46 -6.60 -19.19
CA LEU A 284 -12.62 -7.36 -18.73
C LEU A 284 -13.47 -6.55 -17.73
N ARG A 285 -12.82 -5.79 -16.84
CA ARG A 285 -13.51 -4.94 -15.86
C ARG A 285 -14.11 -3.68 -16.46
N ALA A 286 -13.44 -3.06 -17.44
CA ALA A 286 -14.01 -1.92 -18.16
C ALA A 286 -15.31 -2.29 -18.91
N GLU A 287 -15.44 -3.55 -19.35
CA GLU A 287 -16.63 -4.04 -20.05
C GLU A 287 -17.75 -4.51 -19.09
N LYS A 288 -17.42 -4.98 -17.89
CA LYS A 288 -18.35 -5.72 -17.02
C LYS A 288 -18.56 -5.03 -15.67
N PRO A 289 -19.82 -4.86 -15.23
CA PRO A 289 -20.12 -4.16 -13.98
C PRO A 289 -19.57 -4.91 -12.74
N THR A 290 -19.36 -4.17 -11.66
CA THR A 290 -18.78 -4.63 -10.39
C THR A 290 -19.45 -5.87 -9.79
N ALA A 291 -20.78 -6.01 -9.96
CA ALA A 291 -21.57 -7.10 -9.39
C ALA A 291 -21.56 -8.39 -10.23
N THR A 292 -20.78 -8.44 -11.32
CA THR A 292 -20.71 -9.60 -12.20
C THR A 292 -20.06 -10.80 -11.52
N LEU A 293 -20.68 -11.97 -11.68
CA LEU A 293 -20.11 -13.26 -11.27
C LEU A 293 -19.36 -13.88 -12.45
N PHE A 294 -18.25 -14.54 -12.15
CA PHE A 294 -17.40 -15.18 -13.17
C PHE A 294 -17.47 -16.70 -13.06
N ARG A 295 -17.73 -17.37 -14.17
CA ARG A 295 -17.78 -18.82 -14.32
C ARG A 295 -16.40 -19.37 -14.63
N GLU A 296 -15.98 -20.36 -13.86
CA GLU A 296 -14.84 -21.23 -14.17
C GLU A 296 -15.22 -22.68 -13.85
N GLY A 297 -15.34 -23.52 -14.89
CA GLY A 297 -15.89 -24.87 -14.76
C GLY A 297 -17.36 -24.83 -14.32
N GLU A 298 -17.70 -25.60 -13.28
CA GLU A 298 -19.05 -25.68 -12.72
C GLU A 298 -19.32 -24.69 -11.57
N ARG A 299 -18.38 -23.75 -11.34
CA ARG A 299 -18.44 -22.82 -10.21
C ARG A 299 -18.54 -21.38 -10.66
N ALA A 300 -19.24 -20.59 -9.85
CA ALA A 300 -19.27 -19.13 -9.98
C ALA A 300 -18.38 -18.50 -8.90
N TYR A 301 -17.72 -17.42 -9.24
CA TYR A 301 -16.83 -16.69 -8.35
C TYR A 301 -17.18 -15.21 -8.35
N ARG A 302 -17.14 -14.60 -7.16
CA ARG A 302 -17.06 -13.16 -7.02
C ARG A 302 -15.61 -12.75 -7.11
N VAL A 303 -15.29 -11.99 -8.15
CA VAL A 303 -13.93 -11.51 -8.38
C VAL A 303 -13.77 -10.11 -7.82
N ARG A 304 -12.71 -9.93 -7.05
CA ARG A 304 -12.25 -8.65 -6.52
C ARG A 304 -10.86 -8.40 -7.06
N PHE A 305 -10.60 -7.17 -7.44
CA PHE A 305 -9.32 -6.78 -7.98
C PHE A 305 -8.88 -5.47 -7.33
N GLU A 306 -7.58 -5.35 -7.14
CA GLU A 306 -6.94 -4.26 -6.44
C GLU A 306 -5.75 -3.81 -7.28
N PRO A 307 -5.82 -2.64 -7.94
CA PRO A 307 -4.67 -2.13 -8.66
C PRO A 307 -3.54 -1.87 -7.66
N LYS A 308 -2.31 -2.23 -8.01
CA LYS A 308 -1.16 -1.85 -7.19
C LYS A 308 -0.90 -0.37 -7.42
N LEU A 309 -1.43 0.43 -6.52
CA LEU A 309 -1.21 1.87 -6.55
C LEU A 309 0.25 2.17 -6.25
N PRO A 310 0.81 3.25 -6.84
CA PRO A 310 2.14 3.67 -6.52
C PRO A 310 2.10 4.08 -5.06
N ARG A 311 2.76 3.33 -4.20
CA ARG A 311 2.90 3.74 -2.81
C ARG A 311 4.07 4.71 -2.76
N ALA A 312 4.02 5.62 -1.78
CA ALA A 312 5.22 6.36 -1.42
C ALA A 312 6.37 5.36 -1.22
N VAL A 313 7.52 5.66 -1.83
CA VAL A 313 8.67 4.77 -1.81
C VAL A 313 9.00 4.40 -0.36
N TYR A 314 9.08 3.11 -0.07
CA TYR A 314 9.44 2.65 1.27
C TYR A 314 10.91 2.97 1.54
N LEU A 315 11.16 3.79 2.56
CA LEU A 315 12.49 3.91 3.12
C LEU A 315 12.79 2.60 3.90
N THR A 316 14.04 2.16 3.85
CA THR A 316 14.50 1.04 4.67
C THR A 316 14.64 1.48 6.13
N ASP A 317 14.88 0.52 7.03
CA ASP A 317 15.32 0.75 8.42
C ASP A 317 16.75 0.22 8.66
N ALA A 318 17.46 -0.07 7.57
CA ALA A 318 18.77 -0.69 7.58
C ALA A 318 19.81 0.16 8.31
N LEU A 319 19.75 1.49 8.18
CA LEU A 319 20.74 2.37 8.84
C LEU A 319 20.60 2.32 10.35
N GLY A 320 19.38 2.19 10.88
CA GLY A 320 19.16 2.05 12.33
C GLY A 320 19.83 0.78 12.88
N MET A 321 19.68 -0.34 12.17
CA MET A 321 20.36 -1.59 12.53
C MET A 321 21.89 -1.43 12.47
N ILE A 322 22.41 -0.84 11.38
CA ILE A 322 23.85 -0.63 11.20
C ILE A 322 24.42 0.28 12.29
N LEU A 323 23.76 1.39 12.61
CA LEU A 323 24.19 2.34 13.62
C LEU A 323 24.20 1.75 15.03
N ASN A 324 23.30 0.81 15.33
CA ASN A 324 23.23 0.16 16.64
C ASN A 324 24.32 -0.91 16.83
N ALA A 325 24.77 -1.57 15.77
CA ALA A 325 25.79 -2.62 15.85
C ALA A 325 26.80 -2.58 14.68
N PRO A 326 27.54 -1.47 14.48
CA PRO A 326 28.27 -1.22 13.24
C PRO A 326 29.43 -2.20 13.01
N ARG A 327 29.99 -2.78 14.08
CA ARG A 327 31.02 -3.82 13.98
C ARG A 327 30.50 -5.12 13.37
N GLU A 328 29.28 -5.51 13.69
CA GLU A 328 28.65 -6.75 13.19
C GLU A 328 28.32 -6.67 11.69
N PHE A 329 28.16 -5.45 11.19
CA PHE A 329 27.82 -5.19 9.81
C PHE A 329 29.01 -4.83 8.93
N SER A 330 30.19 -4.58 9.51
CA SER A 330 31.40 -4.22 8.78
C SER A 330 31.73 -5.21 7.65
N GLY A 331 31.96 -4.69 6.46
CA GLY A 331 32.27 -5.45 5.25
C GLY A 331 31.07 -6.03 4.50
N ARG A 332 29.87 -6.02 5.10
CA ARG A 332 28.63 -6.50 4.46
C ARG A 332 28.06 -5.45 3.51
N VAL A 333 27.38 -5.93 2.47
CA VAL A 333 26.71 -5.08 1.47
C VAL A 333 25.21 -5.05 1.76
N PHE A 334 24.63 -3.87 1.69
CA PHE A 334 23.21 -3.61 1.88
C PHE A 334 22.62 -2.88 0.68
N GLU A 335 21.34 -3.10 0.43
CA GLU A 335 20.50 -2.22 -0.37
C GLU A 335 19.67 -1.37 0.58
N ILE A 336 19.86 -0.06 0.51
CA ILE A 336 19.29 0.95 1.40
C ILE A 336 18.42 1.86 0.53
N VAL A 337 17.18 2.08 0.93
CA VAL A 337 16.32 3.06 0.29
C VAL A 337 16.14 4.19 1.27
N GLY A 338 16.64 5.37 0.92
CA GLY A 338 16.72 6.51 1.83
C GLY A 338 16.58 7.83 1.09
N ARG A 339 16.50 8.90 1.85
CA ARG A 339 16.56 10.27 1.36
C ARG A 339 18.01 10.69 1.22
N TYR A 340 18.35 11.23 0.06
CA TYR A 340 19.54 12.03 -0.12
C TYR A 340 19.50 13.22 0.84
N ARG A 341 20.57 13.53 1.56
CA ARG A 341 20.65 14.65 2.52
C ARG A 341 21.77 15.65 2.23
N GLY A 342 22.32 15.61 1.02
CA GLY A 342 23.44 16.45 0.61
C GLY A 342 24.65 16.26 1.53
N TRP A 343 25.39 17.34 1.78
CA TRP A 343 26.53 17.37 2.73
C TRP A 343 26.10 17.41 4.20
N ASN A 344 25.19 16.51 4.59
CA ASN A 344 24.58 16.47 5.92
C ASN A 344 23.89 17.79 6.28
N LEU A 345 23.09 18.35 5.36
CA LEU A 345 22.47 19.68 5.48
C LEU A 345 21.57 19.84 6.73
N TYR A 346 21.15 18.72 7.32
CA TYR A 346 20.28 18.65 8.49
C TYR A 346 21.00 18.18 9.77
N GLY A 347 22.30 17.87 9.72
CA GLY A 347 23.07 17.41 10.88
C GLY A 347 22.60 16.06 11.46
N GLU A 348 21.96 15.21 10.64
CA GLU A 348 21.38 13.95 11.06
C GLU A 348 22.42 12.83 11.17
N ALA A 349 23.43 12.82 10.29
CA ALA A 349 24.48 11.79 10.32
C ALA A 349 25.49 12.04 11.44
N ARG A 350 25.87 10.96 12.13
CA ARG A 350 26.91 10.97 13.16
C ARG A 350 28.31 10.78 12.55
N GLY A 351 29.31 11.40 13.16
CA GLY A 351 30.71 11.30 12.73
C GLY A 351 31.13 12.41 11.77
N THR A 352 32.35 12.30 11.25
CA THR A 352 32.89 13.22 10.24
C THR A 352 32.87 12.57 8.86
N PRO A 353 32.66 13.33 7.79
CA PRO A 353 32.83 12.79 6.43
C PRO A 353 34.26 12.26 6.25
N VAL A 354 34.41 11.17 5.50
CA VAL A 354 35.70 10.56 5.13
C VAL A 354 36.39 11.40 4.07
N THR A 355 35.62 11.91 3.10
CA THR A 355 36.10 12.82 2.05
C THR A 355 35.23 14.07 1.96
N ARG A 356 35.76 15.15 1.39
CA ARG A 356 35.00 16.39 1.15
C ARG A 356 33.77 16.22 0.24
N ASN A 357 33.70 15.11 -0.50
CA ASN A 357 32.62 14.83 -1.44
C ASN A 357 31.59 13.84 -0.87
N ASP A 358 31.76 13.40 0.38
CA ASP A 358 30.82 12.50 1.01
C ASP A 358 29.49 13.20 1.23
N TRP A 359 28.41 12.49 0.94
CA TRP A 359 27.05 12.96 1.17
C TRP A 359 26.38 12.08 2.22
N THR A 360 25.19 12.45 2.65
CA THR A 360 24.46 11.72 3.69
C THR A 360 23.20 11.09 3.10
N ILE A 361 22.94 9.83 3.45
CA ILE A 361 21.65 9.18 3.22
C ILE A 361 20.93 9.00 4.55
N ALA A 362 19.61 9.20 4.57
CA ALA A 362 18.76 8.98 5.73
C ALA A 362 17.59 8.04 5.42
N ASP A 363 17.38 7.01 6.22
CA ASP A 363 16.23 6.10 6.11
C ASP A 363 15.37 6.17 7.39
N ASP A 364 14.40 5.26 7.57
CA ASP A 364 13.52 5.27 8.76
C ASP A 364 14.30 5.01 10.07
N GLY A 365 15.50 4.43 10.00
CA GLY A 365 16.31 4.04 11.15
C GLY A 365 17.42 5.03 11.53
N GLY A 366 17.80 5.96 10.64
CA GLY A 366 18.81 6.97 10.94
C GLY A 366 19.48 7.55 9.70
N ALA A 367 20.65 8.16 9.86
CA ALA A 367 21.42 8.75 8.77
C ALA A 367 22.92 8.41 8.85
N MET A 368 23.54 8.17 7.70
CA MET A 368 24.95 7.80 7.58
C MET A 368 25.63 8.50 6.40
N TYR A 369 26.93 8.79 6.55
CA TYR A 369 27.77 9.28 5.45
C TYR A 369 27.98 8.18 4.41
N VAL A 370 27.96 8.58 3.14
CA VAL A 370 28.21 7.75 1.97
C VAL A 370 29.41 8.32 1.23
N THR A 371 30.39 7.45 0.94
CA THR A 371 31.59 7.75 0.16
C THR A 371 31.63 6.93 -1.13
N GLY A 372 32.49 7.29 -2.09
CA GLY A 372 32.73 6.54 -3.33
C GLY A 372 31.69 6.74 -4.44
N ALA A 373 30.40 6.49 -4.17
CA ALA A 373 29.33 6.72 -5.16
C ALA A 373 28.76 8.14 -5.05
N SER A 374 28.70 8.88 -6.15
CA SER A 374 28.02 10.18 -6.22
C SER A 374 26.61 10.05 -6.81
N VAL A 375 25.67 10.84 -6.30
CA VAL A 375 24.30 10.90 -6.85
C VAL A 375 24.28 11.90 -7.99
N ARG A 376 24.33 11.40 -9.24
CA ARG A 376 24.35 12.26 -10.42
C ARG A 376 23.06 13.08 -10.51
N GLY A 377 23.20 14.38 -10.79
CA GLY A 377 22.07 15.29 -10.99
C GLY A 377 21.47 15.89 -9.72
N LEU A 378 22.02 15.59 -8.55
CA LEU A 378 21.65 16.26 -7.29
C LEU A 378 22.78 17.16 -6.81
N ASP A 379 22.45 18.37 -6.38
CA ASP A 379 23.36 19.31 -5.74
C ASP A 379 23.47 19.00 -4.23
N PRO A 380 24.66 18.65 -3.71
CA PRO A 380 24.85 18.40 -2.28
C PRO A 380 24.64 19.61 -1.36
N GLY A 381 24.62 20.83 -1.89
CA GLY A 381 24.25 22.06 -1.17
C GLY A 381 22.74 22.37 -1.19
N SER A 382 21.97 21.71 -2.07
CA SER A 382 20.55 22.01 -2.27
C SER A 382 19.67 21.33 -1.23
N ARG A 383 18.96 22.14 -0.43
CA ARG A 383 17.92 21.62 0.48
C ARG A 383 16.71 21.05 -0.26
N ALA A 384 16.45 21.52 -1.49
CA ALA A 384 15.37 20.98 -2.32
C ALA A 384 15.69 19.53 -2.73
N ASP A 385 16.95 19.27 -3.09
CA ASP A 385 17.39 17.94 -3.53
C ASP A 385 17.51 16.98 -2.35
N ALA A 386 17.71 17.49 -1.13
CA ALA A 386 17.90 16.76 0.12
C ALA A 386 16.66 16.01 0.66
N TRP A 387 15.64 15.84 -0.19
CA TRP A 387 14.49 14.98 0.04
C TRP A 387 14.28 13.95 -1.07
N THR A 388 15.15 13.95 -2.08
CA THR A 388 15.13 12.98 -3.18
C THR A 388 15.34 11.58 -2.63
N VAL A 389 14.44 10.65 -2.96
CA VAL A 389 14.58 9.26 -2.56
C VAL A 389 15.57 8.56 -3.49
N VAL A 390 16.54 7.88 -2.92
CA VAL A 390 17.58 7.14 -3.63
C VAL A 390 17.63 5.70 -3.13
N ARG A 391 17.91 4.78 -4.04
CA ARG A 391 18.31 3.41 -3.75
C ARG A 391 19.83 3.33 -3.81
N LEU A 392 20.44 2.98 -2.69
CA LEU A 392 21.88 2.86 -2.51
C LEU A 392 22.24 1.39 -2.24
N THR A 393 23.05 0.79 -3.10
CA THR A 393 23.80 -0.43 -2.76
C THR A 393 25.15 0.00 -2.20
N ALA A 394 25.44 -0.33 -0.95
CA ALA A 394 26.68 0.08 -0.29
C ALA A 394 27.25 -0.98 0.64
N ARG A 395 28.57 -0.96 0.81
CA ARG A 395 29.28 -1.75 1.82
C ARG A 395 29.41 -0.94 3.11
N VAL A 396 29.13 -1.55 4.25
CA VAL A 396 29.36 -0.92 5.56
C VAL A 396 30.85 -0.96 5.89
N VAL A 397 31.42 0.18 6.27
CA VAL A 397 32.81 0.27 6.74
C VAL A 397 32.83 0.79 8.16
N TYR A 398 33.44 0.01 9.06
CA TYR A 398 33.64 0.38 10.46
C TYR A 398 35.07 0.91 10.68
N VAL A 399 35.20 2.08 11.30
CA VAL A 399 36.48 2.67 11.69
C VAL A 399 36.67 2.46 13.21
N ARG A 400 37.92 2.21 13.64
CA ARG A 400 38.27 1.78 15.02
C ARG A 400 37.76 2.69 16.17
N LEU A 401 37.19 3.86 15.89
CA LEU A 401 36.68 4.82 16.88
C LEU A 401 35.14 4.87 16.99
N GLY A 402 34.43 3.85 16.51
CA GLY A 402 32.97 3.77 16.65
C GLY A 402 32.20 4.54 15.59
N THR A 403 32.89 5.19 14.65
CA THR A 403 32.30 5.77 13.44
C THR A 403 32.20 4.71 12.34
N SER A 404 31.05 4.67 11.69
CA SER A 404 30.81 3.85 10.51
C SER A 404 30.29 4.73 9.37
N TYR A 405 30.67 4.37 8.14
CA TYR A 405 30.18 5.00 6.93
C TYR A 405 29.84 3.93 5.89
N LEU A 406 29.21 4.37 4.81
CA LEU A 406 28.82 3.52 3.68
C LEU A 406 29.76 3.78 2.51
N GLU A 407 30.42 2.74 2.03
CA GLU A 407 31.13 2.78 0.75
C GLU A 407 30.12 2.43 -0.36
N GLY A 408 29.63 3.47 -1.05
CA GLY A 408 28.65 3.35 -2.10
C GLY A 408 29.19 2.58 -3.30
N ILE A 409 28.49 1.53 -3.70
CA ILE A 409 28.79 0.70 -4.87
C ILE A 409 27.94 1.17 -6.06
N ARG A 410 26.65 1.40 -5.81
CA ARG A 410 25.69 1.85 -6.83
C ARG A 410 24.66 2.76 -6.16
N VAL A 411 24.29 3.85 -6.83
CA VAL A 411 23.18 4.71 -6.41
C VAL A 411 22.26 4.97 -7.58
N GLU A 412 20.96 4.92 -7.31
CA GLU A 412 19.88 5.13 -8.27
C GLU A 412 18.89 6.12 -7.65
N ILE A 413 18.54 7.18 -8.38
CA ILE A 413 17.47 8.08 -7.96
C ILE A 413 16.16 7.34 -8.18
N LEU A 414 15.40 7.11 -7.11
CA LEU A 414 14.05 6.60 -7.19
C LEU A 414 13.13 7.79 -7.43
N THR A 415 13.16 8.30 -8.66
CA THR A 415 12.06 9.13 -9.13
C THR A 415 10.82 8.24 -9.08
N PRO A 416 9.69 8.64 -8.47
CA PRO A 416 8.44 7.94 -8.73
C PRO A 416 8.30 7.95 -10.26
N GLU A 417 8.40 6.78 -10.90
CA GLU A 417 8.54 6.69 -12.34
C GLU A 417 7.50 7.60 -13.00
N THR A 418 7.95 8.69 -13.63
CA THR A 418 7.16 9.28 -14.70
C THR A 418 6.96 8.13 -15.67
N PRO A 419 5.71 7.74 -16.01
CA PRO A 419 5.44 6.61 -16.89
C PRO A 419 6.41 6.68 -18.07
N PRO A 420 7.19 5.62 -18.34
CA PRO A 420 8.26 5.71 -19.32
C PRO A 420 7.66 6.20 -20.63
N SER A 421 8.12 7.36 -21.10
CA SER A 421 7.89 7.75 -22.49
C SER A 421 8.44 6.62 -23.35
N PRO A 422 7.65 6.02 -24.26
CA PRO A 422 7.94 4.74 -24.88
C PRO A 422 9.27 4.80 -25.62
N SER A 423 10.32 4.35 -24.93
CA SER A 423 11.69 4.33 -25.43
C SER A 423 12.03 2.91 -25.84
N ALA A 424 12.66 2.81 -27.00
CA ALA A 424 12.95 1.60 -27.74
C ALA A 424 13.61 0.48 -26.91
N PRO A 425 13.35 -0.80 -27.24
CA PRO A 425 13.84 -1.96 -26.49
C PRO A 425 15.37 -1.99 -26.41
N ALA A 426 15.90 -2.05 -25.19
CA ALA A 426 17.32 -2.22 -24.93
C ALA A 426 17.78 -3.65 -25.25
N SER A 427 18.98 -3.72 -25.85
CA SER A 427 19.66 -4.95 -26.26
C SER A 427 20.09 -5.81 -25.05
N PRO A 428 19.94 -7.15 -25.08
CA PRO A 428 20.16 -8.00 -23.91
C PRO A 428 21.65 -8.20 -23.61
N ALA A 429 22.05 -7.91 -22.38
CA ALA A 429 23.35 -8.31 -21.82
C ALA A 429 23.29 -9.76 -21.32
N ALA A 430 24.27 -10.58 -21.74
CA ALA A 430 24.38 -11.98 -21.37
C ALA A 430 24.55 -12.15 -19.86
N THR A 431 23.55 -12.76 -19.21
CA THR A 431 23.56 -13.11 -17.78
C THR A 431 23.92 -14.58 -17.65
N ALA A 432 24.95 -14.89 -16.86
CA ALA A 432 25.29 -16.26 -16.50
C ALA A 432 24.07 -16.94 -15.85
N THR A 433 23.68 -18.10 -16.39
CA THR A 433 22.48 -18.83 -15.99
C THR A 433 22.64 -19.35 -14.56
N ALA A 434 22.16 -18.59 -13.58
CA ALA A 434 22.00 -19.08 -12.23
C ALA A 434 20.97 -20.22 -12.28
N THR A 435 21.35 -21.40 -11.79
CA THR A 435 20.45 -22.54 -11.65
C THR A 435 19.35 -22.13 -10.68
N GLY A 436 18.11 -22.01 -11.17
CA GLY A 436 16.97 -21.59 -10.35
C GLY A 436 16.74 -22.54 -9.17
N VAL A 437 16.25 -21.98 -8.06
CA VAL A 437 15.84 -22.74 -6.87
C VAL A 437 14.37 -23.09 -7.05
N ALA A 438 14.07 -24.37 -7.26
CA ALA A 438 12.72 -24.83 -7.60
C ALA A 438 11.88 -25.27 -6.39
N SER A 439 12.49 -25.48 -5.22
CA SER A 439 11.80 -26.01 -4.03
C SER A 439 12.34 -25.42 -2.73
N ALA A 440 11.55 -25.52 -1.66
CA ALA A 440 11.95 -25.12 -0.31
C ALA A 440 13.18 -25.91 0.18
N ASP A 441 13.29 -27.20 -0.13
CA ASP A 441 14.46 -28.01 0.24
C ASP A 441 15.71 -27.59 -0.54
N ALA A 442 15.57 -27.24 -1.83
CA ALA A 442 16.66 -26.67 -2.61
C ALA A 442 17.07 -25.29 -2.05
N ALA A 443 16.11 -24.50 -1.56
CA ALA A 443 16.36 -23.22 -0.92
C ALA A 443 17.15 -23.40 0.38
N ILE A 444 16.76 -24.36 1.24
CA ILE A 444 17.50 -24.73 2.46
C ILE A 444 18.92 -25.17 2.12
N ALA A 445 19.07 -26.09 1.14
CA ALA A 445 20.37 -26.59 0.72
C ALA A 445 21.27 -25.47 0.18
N ALA A 446 20.70 -24.52 -0.56
CA ALA A 446 21.42 -23.35 -1.06
C ALA A 446 21.90 -22.43 0.09
N VAL A 447 21.10 -22.24 1.15
CA VAL A 447 21.57 -21.52 2.35
C VAL A 447 22.69 -22.29 3.04
N GLN A 448 22.49 -23.58 3.31
CA GLN A 448 23.46 -24.39 4.06
C GLN A 448 24.79 -24.54 3.34
N ALA A 449 24.77 -24.62 2.00
CA ALA A 449 25.98 -24.64 1.18
C ALA A 449 26.76 -23.31 1.24
N ARG A 450 26.07 -22.18 1.39
CA ARG A 450 26.68 -20.83 1.35
C ARG A 450 27.00 -20.26 2.74
N PHE A 451 26.30 -20.70 3.78
CA PHE A 451 26.42 -20.22 5.16
C PHE A 451 26.71 -21.39 6.10
N PRO A 452 27.99 -21.73 6.32
CA PRO A 452 28.39 -22.89 7.11
C PRO A 452 27.82 -22.91 8.53
N GLU A 453 27.51 -21.75 9.13
CA GLU A 453 26.90 -21.68 10.45
C GLU A 453 25.51 -22.33 10.52
N THR A 454 24.82 -22.45 9.38
CA THR A 454 23.48 -23.07 9.27
C THR A 454 23.52 -24.56 8.95
N ALA A 455 24.67 -25.11 8.57
CA ALA A 455 24.79 -26.49 8.09
C ALA A 455 24.42 -27.54 9.15
N LYS A 456 24.60 -27.21 10.44
CA LYS A 456 24.25 -28.08 11.59
C LYS A 456 22.77 -28.02 11.98
N ILE A 457 22.04 -27.01 11.51
CA ILE A 457 20.64 -26.76 11.89
C ILE A 457 19.75 -27.65 11.03
N LYS A 458 18.91 -28.48 11.66
CA LYS A 458 17.98 -29.38 10.98
C LYS A 458 16.55 -28.98 11.28
N LYS A 459 15.63 -29.32 10.37
CA LYS A 459 14.19 -29.13 10.60
C LYS A 459 13.77 -30.00 11.79
N ALA A 460 13.07 -29.42 12.76
CA ALA A 460 12.62 -30.17 13.94
C ALA A 460 11.63 -31.26 13.52
N VAL A 461 11.72 -32.43 14.13
CA VAL A 461 10.69 -33.47 13.98
C VAL A 461 9.40 -32.94 14.65
N PRO A 462 8.25 -32.94 13.95
CA PRO A 462 6.99 -32.46 14.52
C PRO A 462 6.70 -33.07 15.89
N ASN A 463 6.23 -32.24 16.84
CA ASN A 463 5.93 -32.63 18.22
C ASN A 463 7.13 -33.05 19.08
N THR A 464 8.37 -32.80 18.63
CA THR A 464 9.54 -33.01 19.49
C THR A 464 9.66 -31.85 20.48
N ILE A 465 9.37 -32.13 21.75
CA ILE A 465 9.61 -31.19 22.84
C ILE A 465 11.12 -31.13 23.08
N GLY A 466 11.69 -29.92 23.15
CA GLY A 466 13.12 -29.72 23.40
C GLY A 466 14.02 -29.84 22.18
N GLY A 467 13.47 -29.77 20.96
CA GLY A 467 14.29 -29.69 19.75
C GLY A 467 15.25 -28.50 19.80
N THR A 468 16.55 -28.78 19.79
CA THR A 468 17.61 -27.75 19.83
C THR A 468 17.84 -27.09 18.49
N THR A 469 17.22 -27.55 17.40
CA THR A 469 17.30 -26.90 16.09
C THR A 469 15.96 -26.97 15.38
N ASP A 470 15.65 -25.96 14.57
CA ASP A 470 14.48 -25.97 13.68
C ASP A 470 14.72 -25.10 12.44
N ILE A 471 13.94 -25.32 11.38
CA ILE A 471 13.94 -24.48 10.18
C ILE A 471 12.50 -24.09 9.87
N LYS A 472 12.21 -22.79 9.96
CA LYS A 472 10.93 -22.20 9.56
C LYS A 472 11.04 -21.67 8.13
N ILE A 473 10.04 -21.95 7.30
CA ILE A 473 10.02 -21.60 5.88
C ILE A 473 8.70 -20.89 5.59
N PHE A 474 8.77 -19.78 4.87
CA PHE A 474 7.63 -19.00 4.42
C PHE A 474 7.71 -18.87 2.90
N ASP A 475 6.72 -19.42 2.18
CA ASP A 475 6.61 -19.25 0.73
C ASP A 475 6.02 -17.86 0.44
N ARG A 476 6.69 -17.10 -0.45
CA ARG A 476 6.29 -15.75 -0.87
C ARG A 476 5.91 -15.67 -2.34
N GLY A 477 5.76 -16.80 -3.02
CA GLY A 477 5.44 -16.89 -4.45
C GLY A 477 6.64 -16.65 -5.36
N GLU A 478 7.42 -15.59 -5.12
CA GLU A 478 8.65 -15.29 -5.87
C GLU A 478 9.90 -16.00 -5.32
N GLY A 479 9.76 -16.67 -4.18
CA GLY A 479 10.87 -17.21 -3.40
C GLY A 479 10.46 -17.68 -2.01
N TRP A 480 11.46 -17.86 -1.15
CA TRP A 480 11.31 -18.31 0.23
C TRP A 480 11.98 -17.36 1.20
N GLU A 481 11.33 -17.13 2.34
CA GLU A 481 11.96 -16.59 3.54
C GLU A 481 12.20 -17.75 4.50
N ILE A 482 13.42 -17.88 5.01
CA ILE A 482 13.85 -19.03 5.81
C ILE A 482 14.50 -18.54 7.10
N ALA A 483 13.99 -19.01 8.24
CA ALA A 483 14.60 -18.78 9.55
C ALA A 483 15.19 -20.09 10.08
N PHE A 484 16.50 -20.12 10.26
CA PHE A 484 17.21 -21.23 10.91
C PHE A 484 17.33 -20.94 12.41
N VAL A 485 16.80 -21.84 13.23
CA VAL A 485 16.77 -21.72 14.70
C VAL A 485 17.80 -22.66 15.29
N GLU A 486 18.73 -22.10 16.06
CA GLU A 486 19.68 -22.84 16.87
C GLU A 486 19.43 -22.56 18.36
N GLY A 487 19.06 -23.59 19.09
CA GLY A 487 18.88 -23.61 20.54
C GLY A 487 20.06 -24.28 21.24
N TRP A 488 20.49 -23.73 22.38
CA TRP A 488 21.48 -24.37 23.26
C TRP A 488 21.22 -24.03 24.74
N GLY A 489 21.87 -24.78 25.62
CA GLY A 489 21.68 -24.70 27.07
C GLY A 489 20.73 -25.78 27.56
N ASP A 490 21.07 -26.36 28.71
CA ASP A 490 20.37 -27.50 29.32
C ASP A 490 20.05 -27.18 30.78
N CYS A 491 19.38 -26.05 31.01
CA CYS A 491 18.86 -25.73 32.34
C CYS A 491 17.51 -26.44 32.51
N MET A 492 17.34 -27.21 33.60
CA MET A 492 16.07 -27.89 33.92
C MET A 492 14.86 -26.94 34.02
N ALA A 493 15.08 -25.64 34.20
CA ALA A 493 14.05 -24.60 34.24
C ALA A 493 13.66 -24.03 32.86
N GLY A 494 14.13 -24.62 31.74
CA GLY A 494 13.75 -24.19 30.39
C GLY A 494 14.50 -22.96 29.87
N CYS A 495 15.69 -22.66 30.40
CA CYS A 495 16.57 -21.56 29.98
C CYS A 495 17.27 -21.90 28.66
N ILE A 496 16.51 -22.09 27.59
CA ILE A 496 17.08 -22.38 26.26
C ILE A 496 17.48 -21.03 25.65
N ASN A 497 18.78 -20.91 25.37
CA ASN A 497 19.30 -19.84 24.53
C ASN A 497 18.91 -20.14 23.10
N ASN A 498 18.51 -19.12 22.34
CA ASN A 498 18.16 -19.29 20.94
C ASN A 498 18.88 -18.27 20.08
N ARG A 499 19.31 -18.69 18.90
CA ARG A 499 19.82 -17.84 17.82
C ARG A 499 19.07 -18.17 16.54
N TYR A 500 18.80 -17.13 15.76
CA TYR A 500 17.95 -17.17 14.60
C TYR A 500 18.69 -16.51 13.44
N TYR A 501 18.80 -17.21 12.33
CA TYR A 501 19.39 -16.70 11.10
C TYR A 501 18.32 -16.57 10.03
N TYR A 502 18.14 -15.36 9.48
CA TYR A 502 17.08 -15.05 8.53
C TYR A 502 17.64 -14.88 7.12
N PHE A 503 17.04 -15.58 6.15
CA PHE A 503 17.45 -15.55 4.75
C PHE A 503 16.26 -15.35 3.81
N SER A 504 16.47 -14.60 2.73
CA SER A 504 15.54 -14.49 1.61
C SER A 504 16.19 -15.09 0.36
N ILE A 505 15.46 -15.97 -0.33
CA ILE A 505 15.88 -16.63 -1.55
C ILE A 505 14.82 -16.42 -2.62
N ARG A 506 15.21 -15.89 -3.77
CA ARG A 506 14.33 -15.84 -4.94
C ARG A 506 14.44 -17.14 -5.75
N LYS A 507 13.40 -17.45 -6.53
CA LYS A 507 13.37 -18.62 -7.43
C LYS A 507 14.48 -18.61 -8.49
N ASP A 508 15.05 -17.45 -8.80
CA ASP A 508 16.21 -17.32 -9.70
C ASP A 508 17.56 -17.64 -9.01
N GLY A 509 17.55 -18.03 -7.74
CA GLY A 509 18.74 -18.39 -6.97
C GLY A 509 19.43 -17.24 -6.25
N ARG A 510 18.91 -16.00 -6.36
CA ARG A 510 19.43 -14.90 -5.54
C ARG A 510 19.13 -15.14 -4.07
N LEU A 511 20.19 -15.24 -3.28
CA LEU A 511 20.14 -15.55 -1.86
C LEU A 511 20.80 -14.43 -1.04
N THR A 512 20.08 -13.93 -0.05
CA THR A 512 20.50 -12.83 0.85
C THR A 512 20.25 -13.18 2.32
N LYS A 513 21.25 -13.01 3.19
CA LYS A 513 21.07 -13.04 4.66
C LYS A 513 20.50 -11.70 5.13
N VAL A 514 19.24 -11.69 5.55
CA VAL A 514 18.50 -10.47 5.86
C VAL A 514 18.60 -10.05 7.34
N GLY A 515 18.98 -10.97 8.24
CA GLY A 515 19.11 -10.64 9.65
C GLY A 515 19.64 -11.78 10.51
N GLU A 516 19.88 -11.45 11.77
CA GLU A 516 20.19 -12.39 12.85
C GLU A 516 19.54 -11.87 14.14
N TYR A 517 19.02 -12.78 14.96
CA TYR A 517 18.48 -12.46 16.28
C TYR A 517 18.98 -13.49 17.27
N ALA A 518 19.32 -13.07 18.49
CA ALA A 518 19.66 -13.99 19.56
C ALA A 518 18.95 -13.60 20.86
N ARG A 519 18.61 -14.62 21.65
CA ARG A 519 18.07 -14.51 22.98
C ARG A 519 18.87 -15.44 23.87
N VAL A 520 19.75 -14.88 24.70
CA VAL A 520 20.70 -15.60 25.54
C VAL A 520 20.38 -15.31 27.00
N PHE A 521 20.14 -16.34 27.78
CA PHE A 521 19.97 -16.28 29.22
C PHE A 521 21.30 -15.95 29.88
N ASN A 522 21.30 -14.89 30.67
CA ASN A 522 22.41 -14.47 31.51
C ASN A 522 22.12 -14.94 32.94
N ASP A 523 22.95 -15.86 33.43
CA ASP A 523 22.83 -16.48 34.75
C ASP A 523 23.10 -15.49 35.88
N ALA A 524 24.07 -14.60 35.72
CA ALA A 524 24.40 -13.58 36.70
C ALA A 524 23.24 -12.60 36.94
N THR A 525 22.45 -12.28 35.90
CA THR A 525 21.31 -11.37 36.02
C THR A 525 19.96 -12.07 36.06
N ASN A 526 19.93 -13.41 35.96
CA ASN A 526 18.72 -14.22 35.87
C ASN A 526 17.71 -13.67 34.84
N SER A 527 18.21 -13.23 33.68
CA SER A 527 17.40 -12.56 32.66
C SER A 527 17.90 -12.87 31.25
N TYR A 528 17.03 -12.71 30.26
CA TYR A 528 17.40 -12.87 28.87
C TYR A 528 17.95 -11.58 28.29
N GLN A 529 19.12 -11.66 27.69
CA GLN A 529 19.70 -10.64 26.84
C GLN A 529 19.32 -10.94 25.39
N THR A 530 18.87 -9.92 24.67
CA THR A 530 18.49 -10.04 23.26
C THR A 530 19.41 -9.20 22.39
N SER A 531 19.78 -9.72 21.22
CA SER A 531 20.50 -8.97 20.18
C SER A 531 19.81 -9.15 18.83
N GLY A 532 19.79 -8.10 18.01
CA GLY A 532 19.08 -8.07 16.72
C GLY A 532 17.56 -7.86 16.84
N VAL A 533 16.85 -7.99 15.73
CA VAL A 533 15.39 -7.81 15.65
C VAL A 533 14.76 -9.12 15.15
N PRO A 534 13.74 -9.67 15.84
CA PRO A 534 13.01 -10.84 15.36
C PRO A 534 12.28 -10.53 14.05
N MET A 535 12.28 -11.47 13.10
CA MET A 535 11.68 -11.28 11.77
C MET A 535 10.61 -12.32 11.49
N TRP A 536 9.60 -11.94 10.70
CA TRP A 536 8.53 -12.85 10.21
C TRP A 536 7.75 -13.57 11.30
N GLY A 537 7.65 -12.97 12.49
CA GLY A 537 7.03 -13.58 13.66
C GLY A 537 7.81 -14.77 14.21
N VAL A 538 9.14 -14.77 14.07
CA VAL A 538 10.06 -15.74 14.66
C VAL A 538 11.12 -14.99 15.47
N PRO A 539 11.37 -15.36 16.75
CA PRO A 539 10.45 -16.13 17.60
C PRO A 539 9.07 -15.49 17.72
N ARG A 540 8.07 -16.31 18.09
CA ARG A 540 6.73 -15.84 18.44
C ARG A 540 6.66 -15.40 19.89
#